data_AF-A0A7S2GMH4-F1
#
_entry.id   AF-A0A7S2GMH4-F1
#
_cell.length_a   1.000
_cell.length_b   1.000
_cell.length_c   1.000
_cell.angle_alpha   90.00
_cell.angle_beta   90.00
_cell.angle_gamma   90.00
#
_symmetry.space_group_name_H-M   'P 1'
#
loop_
_entity.id
_entity.type
_entity.pdbx_description
1 polymer ?
#
loop_
_entity_poly.entity_id
_entity_poly.type
_entity_poly.pdbx_seq_one_letter_code
_entity_poly.pdbx_strand_id
1 'polypeptide(L)'
;VSRLLAGPGTIAEASVMGLPCVLNSFLPGQESGNVDFVREMGFGEYSSDPEEVAALVVQYLGDETRLAEMAQAARQAGRPEATQSIARGLARMLGEELST
;
A
#
# COMPACT_ATOMS: atom_id res chain seq x y z
N VAL A 1 5.07 -5.55 -19.50
CA VAL A 1 4.66 -6.33 -18.30
C VAL A 1 4.98 -5.46 -17.10
N SER A 2 3.95 -5.14 -16.31
CA SER A 2 3.92 -4.16 -15.23
C SER A 2 4.95 -4.42 -14.13
N ARG A 3 5.93 -3.53 -13.98
CA ARG A 3 6.74 -3.45 -12.75
C ARG A 3 5.90 -2.75 -11.69
N LEU A 4 5.32 -3.51 -10.76
CA LEU A 4 4.79 -2.95 -9.51
C LEU A 4 5.98 -2.86 -8.57
N LEU A 5 6.67 -1.73 -8.66
CA LEU A 5 7.68 -1.34 -7.70
C LEU A 5 6.99 -1.13 -6.34
N ALA A 6 7.71 -1.37 -5.24
CA ALA A 6 7.30 -1.01 -3.90
C ALA A 6 7.28 0.52 -3.69
N GLY A 7 6.76 1.27 -4.65
CA GLY A 7 6.69 2.71 -4.65
C GLY A 7 5.69 3.19 -3.60
N PRO A 8 6.07 4.13 -2.72
CA PRO A 8 5.23 4.53 -1.60
C PRO A 8 3.90 5.17 -2.04
N GLY A 9 3.89 5.90 -3.15
CA GLY A 9 2.67 6.50 -3.72
C GLY A 9 1.66 5.45 -4.17
N THR A 10 2.09 4.46 -4.95
CA THR A 10 1.23 3.36 -5.42
C THR A 10 0.69 2.52 -4.27
N ILE A 11 1.52 2.24 -3.26
CA ILE A 11 1.08 1.52 -2.05
C ILE A 11 0.05 2.34 -1.28
N ALA A 12 0.26 3.66 -1.13
CA ALA A 12 -0.72 4.53 -0.49
C ALA A 12 -2.06 4.54 -1.25
N GLU A 13 -2.04 4.67 -2.58
CA GLU A 13 -3.24 4.62 -3.42
C GLU A 13 -3.96 3.28 -3.29
N ALA A 14 -3.23 2.16 -3.41
CA ALA A 14 -3.80 0.83 -3.27
C ALA A 14 -4.43 0.61 -1.89
N SER A 15 -3.75 1.01 -0.81
CA SER A 15 -4.27 0.90 0.56
C SER A 15 -5.57 1.70 0.76
N VAL A 16 -5.62 2.95 0.28
CA VAL A 16 -6.84 3.78 0.33
C VAL A 16 -8.00 3.13 -0.44
N MET A 17 -7.71 2.53 -1.59
CA MET A 17 -8.70 1.84 -2.41
C MET A 17 -9.08 0.45 -1.88
N GLY A 18 -8.41 -0.06 -0.85
CA GLY A 18 -8.63 -1.39 -0.32
C GLY A 18 -8.16 -2.51 -1.24
N LEU A 19 -7.07 -2.28 -1.97
CA LEU A 19 -6.53 -3.21 -2.96
C LEU A 19 -5.33 -3.99 -2.38
N PRO A 20 -5.43 -5.33 -2.30
CA PRO A 20 -4.29 -6.19 -2.01
C PRO A 20 -3.17 -6.04 -3.06
N CYS A 21 -1.91 -6.18 -2.63
CA CYS A 21 -0.74 -5.95 -3.48
C CYS A 21 0.20 -7.17 -3.55
N VAL A 22 0.75 -7.44 -4.75
CA VAL A 22 1.91 -8.32 -4.92
C VAL A 22 3.03 -7.49 -5.53
N LEU A 23 4.04 -7.19 -4.73
CA LEU A 23 5.18 -6.37 -5.11
C LEU A 23 6.24 -7.24 -5.79
N ASN A 24 6.82 -6.78 -6.90
CA ASN A 24 7.78 -7.60 -7.67
C ASN A 24 9.19 -7.03 -7.76
N SER A 25 9.38 -5.82 -7.24
CA SER A 25 10.67 -5.14 -7.21
C SER A 25 10.61 -3.99 -6.21
N PHE A 26 11.78 -3.55 -5.75
CA PHE A 26 11.95 -2.36 -4.94
C PHE A 26 13.33 -1.76 -5.21
N LEU A 27 13.49 -0.47 -4.96
CA LEU A 27 14.79 0.21 -5.02
C LEU A 27 15.58 0.00 -3.72
N PRO A 28 16.74 -0.68 -3.75
CA PRO A 28 17.53 -0.95 -2.55
C PRO A 28 17.94 0.33 -1.82
N GLY A 29 17.80 0.33 -0.49
CA GLY A 29 18.10 1.49 0.36
C GLY A 29 17.02 2.58 0.39
N GLN A 30 15.95 2.47 -0.42
CA GLN A 30 14.82 3.39 -0.37
C GLN A 30 13.50 2.68 -0.07
N GLU A 31 13.17 1.64 -0.84
CA GLU A 31 11.81 1.06 -0.86
C GLU A 31 11.70 -0.28 -0.14
N SER A 32 12.79 -0.81 0.43
CA SER A 32 12.76 -2.11 1.13
C SER A 32 11.78 -2.12 2.30
N GLY A 33 11.70 -1.02 3.06
CA GLY A 33 10.75 -0.91 4.17
C GLY A 33 9.28 -0.90 3.73
N ASN A 34 9.00 -0.58 2.46
CA ASN A 34 7.63 -0.63 1.93
C ASN A 34 7.18 -2.09 1.72
N VAL A 35 8.11 -3.01 1.44
CA VAL A 35 7.81 -4.45 1.37
C VAL A 35 7.42 -4.98 2.76
N ASP A 36 8.20 -4.62 3.78
CA ASP A 36 7.91 -5.02 5.16
C ASP A 36 6.55 -4.46 5.59
N PHE A 37 6.28 -3.18 5.28
CA PHE A 37 5.01 -2.53 5.58
C PHE A 37 3.79 -3.29 5.02
N VAL A 38 3.78 -3.67 3.73
CA VAL A 38 2.59 -4.34 3.16
C VAL A 38 2.37 -5.74 3.74
N ARG A 39 3.45 -6.43 4.11
CA ARG A 39 3.43 -7.77 4.73
C ARG A 39 2.95 -7.71 6.17
N GLU A 40 3.54 -6.83 6.97
CA GLU A 40 3.18 -6.64 8.38
C GLU A 40 1.75 -6.15 8.54
N MET A 41 1.29 -5.28 7.63
CA MET A 41 -0.10 -4.82 7.59
C MET A 41 -1.06 -5.83 6.95
N GLY A 42 -0.57 -6.97 6.45
CA GLY A 42 -1.39 -8.11 6.01
C GLY A 42 -2.15 -7.90 4.70
N PHE A 43 -1.77 -6.92 3.88
CA PHE A 43 -2.45 -6.64 2.61
C PHE A 43 -1.60 -6.88 1.37
N GLY A 44 -0.37 -7.36 1.53
CA GLY A 44 0.44 -7.72 0.39
C GLY A 44 1.62 -8.63 0.67
N GLU A 45 2.20 -9.10 -0.42
CA GLU A 45 3.39 -9.95 -0.43
C GLU A 45 4.43 -9.42 -1.41
N TYR A 46 5.62 -9.99 -1.36
CA TYR A 46 6.71 -9.70 -2.29
C TYR A 46 7.31 -10.98 -2.86
N SER A 47 7.50 -11.00 -4.18
CA SER A 47 8.39 -11.94 -4.84
C SER A 47 9.02 -11.32 -6.08
N SER A 48 10.33 -11.51 -6.25
CA SER A 48 11.04 -11.14 -7.48
C SER A 48 10.88 -12.16 -8.60
N ASP A 49 10.33 -13.34 -8.32
CA ASP A 49 10.10 -14.40 -9.30
C ASP A 49 8.74 -14.20 -10.00
N PRO A 50 8.69 -13.95 -11.31
CA PRO A 50 7.44 -13.79 -12.05
C PRO A 50 6.48 -14.99 -11.94
N GLU A 51 6.99 -16.22 -11.81
CA GLU A 51 6.15 -17.42 -11.68
C GLU A 51 5.46 -17.45 -10.32
N GLU A 52 6.17 -17.10 -9.25
CA GLU A 52 5.61 -16.97 -7.91
C GLU A 52 4.61 -15.82 -7.82
N VAL A 53 4.90 -14.67 -8.44
CA VAL A 53 3.95 -13.55 -8.55
C VAL A 53 2.65 -14.01 -9.21
N ALA A 54 2.74 -14.74 -10.32
CA ALA A 54 1.56 -15.26 -11.00
C ALA A 54 0.79 -16.26 -10.13
N ALA A 55 1.50 -17.15 -9.43
CA ALA A 55 0.90 -18.13 -8.51
C ALA A 55 0.15 -17.44 -7.35
N LEU A 56 0.73 -16.41 -6.74
CA LEU A 56 0.10 -15.62 -5.67
C LEU A 56 -1.17 -14.94 -6.16
N VAL A 57 -1.13 -14.32 -7.35
CA VAL A 57 -2.33 -13.68 -7.93
C VAL A 57 -3.43 -14.71 -8.18
N VAL A 58 -3.10 -15.87 -8.77
CA VAL A 58 -4.08 -16.95 -9.00
C VAL A 58 -4.65 -17.46 -7.67
N GLN A 59 -3.80 -17.63 -6.66
CA GLN A 59 -4.22 -18.06 -5.33
C GLN A 59 -5.23 -17.09 -4.71
N TYR A 60 -4.96 -15.78 -4.75
CA TYR A 60 -5.86 -14.78 -4.17
C TYR A 60 -7.18 -14.66 -4.93
N LEU A 61 -7.14 -14.74 -6.26
CA LEU A 61 -8.36 -14.74 -7.06
C LEU A 61 -9.19 -16.02 -6.88
N GLY A 62 -8.56 -17.12 -6.44
CA GLY A 62 -9.23 -18.38 -6.11
C GLY A 62 -9.74 -18.48 -4.67
N ASP A 63 -9.41 -17.53 -3.81
CA ASP A 63 -9.79 -17.50 -2.39
C ASP A 63 -10.43 -16.15 -2.03
N GLU A 64 -11.74 -16.04 -2.28
CA GLU A 64 -12.51 -14.82 -2.06
C GLU A 64 -12.47 -14.34 -0.60
N THR A 65 -12.41 -15.28 0.35
CA THR A 65 -12.37 -14.96 1.79
C THR A 65 -11.06 -14.25 2.11
N ARG A 66 -9.92 -14.86 1.73
CA ARG A 66 -8.60 -14.26 1.95
C ARG A 66 -8.46 -12.93 1.22
N LEU A 67 -8.96 -12.84 -0.02
CA LEU A 67 -8.90 -11.59 -0.77
C LEU A 67 -9.70 -10.47 -0.08
N ALA A 68 -10.86 -10.79 0.48
CA ALA A 68 -11.67 -9.84 1.25
C ALA A 68 -10.98 -9.40 2.55
N GLU A 69 -10.33 -10.33 3.27
CA GLU A 69 -9.53 -10.03 4.47
C GLU A 69 -8.37 -9.08 4.15
N MET A 70 -7.61 -9.36 3.08
CA MET A 70 -6.52 -8.50 2.63
C MET A 70 -7.03 -7.13 2.18
N ALA A 71 -8.20 -7.06 1.51
CA ALA A 71 -8.81 -5.81 1.11
C ALA A 71 -9.25 -4.97 2.32
N GLN A 72 -9.74 -5.61 3.38
CA GLN A 72 -10.04 -4.94 4.65
C GLN A 72 -8.76 -4.42 5.32
N ALA A 73 -7.70 -5.23 5.37
CA ALA A 73 -6.41 -4.85 5.92
C ALA A 73 -5.80 -3.64 5.18
N ALA A 74 -5.88 -3.62 3.84
CA ALA A 74 -5.49 -2.48 3.01
C ALA A 74 -6.20 -1.19 3.42
N ARG A 75 -7.54 -1.22 3.56
CA ARG A 75 -8.32 -0.05 3.97
C ARG A 75 -7.94 0.45 5.37
N GLN A 76 -7.63 -0.46 6.29
CA GLN A 76 -7.19 -0.10 7.64
C GLN A 76 -5.81 0.56 7.66
N ALA A 77 -4.91 0.16 6.75
CA ALA A 77 -3.62 0.79 6.54
C ALA A 77 -3.72 2.16 5.84
N GLY A 78 -4.75 2.35 5.00
CA GLY A 78 -4.98 3.56 4.23
C GLY A 78 -5.18 4.82 5.06
N ARG A 79 -4.65 5.94 4.55
CA ARG A 79 -4.77 7.28 5.16
C ARG A 79 -5.31 8.30 4.13
N PRO A 80 -6.60 8.23 3.74
CA PRO A 80 -7.15 9.09 2.68
C PRO A 80 -7.02 10.59 2.96
N GLU A 81 -7.08 10.99 4.23
CA GLU A 81 -7.00 12.39 4.66
C GLU A 81 -5.56 12.85 5.00
N ALA A 82 -4.53 12.06 4.67
CA ALA A 82 -3.15 12.35 5.05
C ALA A 82 -2.70 13.74 4.59
N THR A 83 -2.92 14.07 3.32
CA THR A 83 -2.51 15.36 2.74
C THR A 83 -3.16 16.54 3.47
N GLN A 84 -4.47 16.47 3.73
CA GLN A 84 -5.17 17.53 4.45
C GLN A 84 -4.71 17.62 5.91
N SER A 85 -4.47 16.48 6.56
CA SER A 85 -3.95 16.42 7.93
C SER A 85 -2.58 17.10 8.04
N ILE A 86 -1.69 16.81 7.10
CA ILE A 86 -0.36 17.42 7.00
C ILE A 86 -0.48 18.93 6.77
N ALA A 87 -1.30 19.36 5.81
CA ALA A 87 -1.51 20.78 5.52
C ALA A 87 -2.02 21.55 6.75
N ARG A 88 -3.03 21.01 7.46
CA ARG A 88 -3.54 21.58 8.72
C ARG A 88 -2.46 21.61 9.81
N GLY A 89 -1.62 20.58 9.91
CA GLY A 89 -0.50 20.55 10.84
C GLY A 89 0.50 21.67 10.58
N LEU A 90 0.87 21.88 9.31
CA LEU A 90 1.78 22.94 8.90
C LEU A 90 1.19 24.34 9.14
N ALA A 91 -0.07 24.58 8.78
CA ALA A 91 -0.73 25.87 9.04
C ALA A 91 -0.75 26.20 10.54
N ARG A 92 -1.04 25.22 11.40
CA ARG A 92 -0.97 25.38 12.86
C ARG A 92 0.43 25.77 13.33
N MET A 93 1.48 25.19 12.75
CA MET A 93 2.87 25.55 13.07
C MET A 93 3.21 27.00 12.66
N LEU A 94 2.53 27.54 11.65
CA LEU A 94 2.69 28.91 11.15
C LEU A 94 1.76 29.92 11.86
N GLY A 95 0.84 29.46 12.71
CA GLY A 95 -0.16 30.32 13.37
C GLY A 95 -1.34 30.71 12.48
N GLU A 96 -1.56 30.00 11.38
CA GLU A 96 -2.67 30.20 10.45
C GLU A 96 -3.80 29.19 10.71
N GLU A 97 -5.06 29.62 10.61
CA GLU A 97 -6.22 28.72 10.54
C GLU A 97 -6.60 28.48 9.08
N LEU A 98 -6.34 27.26 8.59
CA LEU A 98 -6.91 26.80 7.33
C LEU A 98 -8.42 26.55 7.55
N SER A 99 -9.24 27.52 7.15
CA SER A 99 -10.69 27.31 6.98
C SER A 99 -10.93 26.32 5.83
N THR A 100 -11.96 25.48 6.03
CA THR A 100 -12.21 24.20 5.37
C THR A 100 -12.31 24.28 3.85
#